data_AF-A0A4R7B3V0-F1
#
_entry.id   AF-A0A4R7B3V0-F1
#
_cell.length_a   1.000
_cell.length_b   1.000
_cell.length_c   1.000
_cell.angle_alpha   90.00
_cell.angle_beta   90.00
_cell.angle_gamma   90.00
#
_symmetry.space_group_name_H-M   'P 1'
#
loop_
_entity.id
_entity.type
_entity.pdbx_description
1 polymer ?
#
loop_
_entity_poly.entity_id
_entity_poly.type
_entity_poly.pdbx_seq_one_letter_code
_entity_poly.pdbx_strand_id
1 'polypeptide(L)'
;MSALALFASNAIMFGVILAQAWYFHRRLRRLEREGDRVTALYIEQLQRQISVQQRDLLQLADRMERQQTKPMADGAAASPYKQAIELIRQGMGAADVAHRCGISRSEAELILSLYRNNSTS
;
A
#
# COMPACT_ATOMS: atom_id res chain seq x y z
N MET A 1 76.50 -0.04 22.77
CA MET A 1 75.89 -1.25 22.17
C MET A 1 74.41 -1.43 22.53
N SER A 2 73.94 -0.88 23.66
CA SER A 2 72.55 -0.99 24.15
C SER A 2 71.50 -0.19 23.36
N ALA A 3 71.83 1.01 22.86
CA ALA A 3 70.86 1.86 22.15
C ALA A 3 70.38 1.27 20.82
N LEU A 4 71.28 0.71 20.00
CA LEU A 4 70.93 0.05 18.74
C LEU A 4 70.01 -1.17 18.95
N ALA A 5 70.20 -1.92 20.04
CA ALA A 5 69.35 -3.06 20.38
C ALA A 5 67.92 -2.63 20.75
N LEU A 6 67.76 -1.49 21.45
CA LEU A 6 66.44 -0.92 21.77
C LEU A 6 65.71 -0.43 20.51
N PHE A 7 66.41 0.23 19.59
CA PHE A 7 65.83 0.64 18.31
C PHE A 7 65.41 -0.55 17.45
N ALA A 8 66.22 -1.61 17.41
CA ALA A 8 65.87 -2.84 16.69
C ALA A 8 64.63 -3.52 17.29
N SER A 9 64.54 -3.63 18.63
CA SER A 9 63.38 -4.19 19.32
C SER A 9 62.10 -3.38 19.05
N ASN A 10 62.19 -2.05 19.10
CA ASN A 10 61.06 -1.19 18.80
C ASN A 10 60.60 -1.32 17.35
N ALA A 11 61.54 -1.36 16.40
CA ALA A 11 61.23 -1.54 14.98
C ALA A 11 60.48 -2.86 14.71
N ILE A 12 60.90 -3.95 15.36
CA ILE A 12 60.22 -5.25 15.28
C ILE A 12 58.81 -5.14 15.86
N MET A 13 58.64 -4.50 17.02
CA MET A 13 57.32 -4.38 17.66
C MET A 13 56.35 -3.57 16.79
N PHE A 14 56.80 -2.45 16.21
CA PHE A 14 55.99 -1.67 15.26
C PHE A 14 55.64 -2.47 14.01
N GLY A 15 56.57 -3.26 13.48
CA GLY A 15 56.29 -4.15 12.34
C GLY A 15 55.19 -5.17 12.64
N VAL A 16 55.21 -5.78 13.83
CA VAL A 16 54.17 -6.72 14.28
C VAL A 16 52.83 -6.01 14.45
N ILE A 17 52.79 -4.82 15.06
CA ILE A 17 51.56 -4.04 15.23
C ILE A 17 50.96 -3.66 13.88
N LEU A 18 51.78 -3.20 12.93
CA LEU A 18 51.32 -2.85 11.59
C LEU A 18 50.82 -4.08 10.82
N ALA A 19 51.49 -5.22 10.95
CA ALA A 19 51.04 -6.47 10.34
C ALA A 19 49.70 -6.96 10.93
N GLN A 20 49.53 -6.87 12.26
CA GLN A 20 48.28 -7.20 12.93
C GLN A 20 47.16 -6.23 12.55
N ALA A 21 47.43 -4.92 12.54
CA ALA A 21 46.49 -3.90 12.12
C ALA A 21 46.06 -4.11 10.66
N TRP A 22 47.00 -4.41 9.76
CA TRP A 22 46.70 -4.72 8.37
C TRP A 22 45.88 -6.01 8.23
N TYR A 23 46.19 -7.06 9.00
CA TYR A 23 45.43 -8.30 9.02
C TYR A 23 43.98 -8.07 9.50
N PHE A 24 43.81 -7.34 10.60
CA PHE A 24 42.49 -6.99 11.13
C PHE A 24 41.71 -6.10 10.18
N HIS A 25 42.35 -5.10 9.59
CA HIS A 25 41.74 -4.21 8.60
C HIS A 25 41.29 -4.98 7.36
N ARG A 26 42.13 -5.90 6.88
CA ARG A 26 41.79 -6.77 5.75
C ARG A 26 40.64 -7.72 6.11
N ARG A 27 40.58 -8.19 7.35
CA ARG A 27 39.51 -9.06 7.85
C ARG A 27 38.19 -8.28 7.96
N LEU A 28 38.19 -7.09 8.55
CA LEU A 28 37.02 -6.21 8.65
C LEU A 28 36.47 -5.84 7.27
N ARG A 29 37.34 -5.43 6.34
CA ARG A 29 36.94 -5.15 4.95
C ARG A 29 36.34 -6.35 4.23
N ARG A 30 36.68 -7.58 4.60
CA ARG A 30 36.02 -8.77 4.03
C ARG A 30 34.61 -8.93 4.57
N LEU A 31 34.39 -8.70 5.87
CA LEU A 31 33.06 -8.78 6.47
C LEU A 31 32.14 -7.66 5.97
N GLU A 32 32.64 -6.43 5.88
CA GLU A 32 31.90 -5.29 5.34
C GLU A 32 31.41 -5.56 3.91
N ARG A 33 32.28 -6.08 3.03
CA ARG A 33 31.90 -6.43 1.65
C ARG A 33 30.80 -7.48 1.58
N GLU A 34 30.78 -8.43 2.52
CA GLU A 34 29.74 -9.46 2.54
C GLU A 34 28.43 -8.90 3.09
N GLY A 35 28.51 -8.03 4.11
CA GLY A 35 27.35 -7.27 4.61
C GLY A 35 26.73 -6.37 3.54
N ASP A 36 27.55 -5.65 2.78
CA ASP A 36 27.10 -4.78 1.69
C ASP A 36 26.40 -5.58 0.59
N ARG A 37 26.90 -6.78 0.27
CA ARG A 37 26.27 -7.68 -0.71
C ARG A 37 24.90 -8.15 -0.26
N VAL A 38 24.79 -8.64 0.97
CA VAL A 38 23.51 -9.10 1.52
C VAL A 38 22.52 -7.93 1.60
N THR A 39 22.98 -6.76 2.01
CA THR A 39 22.16 -5.55 2.09
C THR A 39 21.68 -5.12 0.70
N ALA A 40 22.55 -5.14 -0.31
CA ALA A 40 22.19 -4.82 -1.68
C ALA A 40 21.13 -5.78 -2.25
N LEU A 41 21.31 -7.09 -2.04
CA LEU A 41 20.34 -8.11 -2.46
C LEU A 41 19.00 -7.94 -1.75
N TYR A 42 19.02 -7.66 -0.45
CA TYR A 42 17.81 -7.41 0.33
C TYR A 42 17.05 -6.18 -0.17
N ILE A 43 17.75 -5.08 -0.42
CA ILE A 43 17.15 -3.85 -0.98
C ILE A 43 16.55 -4.12 -2.36
N GLU A 44 17.26 -4.82 -3.24
CA GLU A 44 16.77 -5.16 -4.58
C GLU A 44 15.49 -6.01 -4.50
N GLN A 45 15.46 -6.99 -3.59
CA GLN A 45 14.29 -7.82 -3.35
C GLN A 45 13.09 -6.98 -2.87
N LEU A 46 13.29 -6.07 -1.90
CA LEU A 46 12.23 -5.17 -1.43
C LEU A 46 11.72 -4.27 -2.55
N GLN A 47 12.61 -3.69 -3.36
CA GLN A 47 12.22 -2.87 -4.51
C GLN A 47 11.37 -3.65 -5.51
N ARG A 48 11.73 -4.90 -5.80
CA ARG A 48 10.91 -5.77 -6.67
C ARG A 48 9.53 -6.01 -6.06
N GLN A 49 9.44 -6.33 -4.78
CA GLN A 49 8.15 -6.54 -4.10
C GLN A 49 7.26 -5.30 -4.16
N ILE A 50 7.81 -4.12 -3.85
CA ILE A 50 7.09 -2.84 -3.94
C ILE A 50 6.59 -2.61 -5.37
N SER A 51 7.43 -2.86 -6.38
CA SER A 51 7.05 -2.65 -7.79
C SER A 51 5.91 -3.57 -8.25
N VAL A 52 5.86 -4.80 -7.72
CA VAL A 52 4.78 -5.75 -8.03
C VAL A 52 3.50 -5.31 -7.35
N GLN A 53 3.58 -4.99 -6.06
CA GLN A 53 2.42 -4.55 -5.28
C GLN A 53 1.84 -3.24 -5.80
N GLN A 54 2.67 -2.27 -6.21
CA GLN A 54 2.21 -1.04 -6.85
C GLN A 54 1.47 -1.31 -8.16
N ARG A 55 1.97 -2.25 -8.98
CA ARG A 55 1.27 -2.65 -10.22
C ARG A 55 -0.07 -3.30 -9.92
N ASP A 56 -0.14 -4.17 -8.92
CA ASP A 56 -1.38 -4.80 -8.50
C ASP A 56 -2.39 -3.76 -8.00
N LEU A 57 -1.94 -2.79 -7.19
CA LEU A 57 -2.80 -1.69 -6.73
C LEU A 57 -3.33 -0.86 -7.91
N LEU A 58 -2.49 -0.54 -8.89
CA LEU A 58 -2.93 0.17 -10.10
C LEU A 58 -3.93 -0.65 -10.92
N GLN A 59 -3.72 -1.96 -11.04
CA GLN A 59 -4.66 -2.84 -11.73
C GLN A 59 -6.00 -2.96 -10.98
N LEU A 60 -5.97 -3.05 -9.65
CA LEU A 60 -7.19 -3.07 -8.84
C LEU A 60 -7.92 -1.73 -8.95
N ALA A 61 -7.19 -0.61 -8.90
CA ALA A 61 -7.77 0.72 -9.09
C ALA A 61 -8.45 0.86 -10.47
N ASP A 62 -7.78 0.46 -11.55
CA ASP A 62 -8.35 0.43 -12.91
C ASP A 62 -9.57 -0.50 -13.00
N ARG A 63 -9.55 -1.67 -12.35
CA ARG A 63 -10.73 -2.55 -12.28
C ARG A 63 -11.90 -1.91 -11.52
N MET A 64 -11.64 -1.21 -10.42
CA MET A 64 -12.67 -0.50 -9.67
C MET A 64 -13.23 0.67 -10.47
N GLU A 65 -12.37 1.43 -11.15
CA GLU A 65 -12.78 2.51 -12.05
C GLU A 65 -13.63 1.95 -13.19
N ARG A 66 -13.21 0.84 -13.82
CA ARG A 66 -14.02 0.12 -14.82
C ARG A 66 -15.31 -0.45 -14.26
N GLN A 67 -15.35 -0.86 -12.99
CA GLN A 67 -16.58 -1.34 -12.36
C GLN A 67 -17.54 -0.19 -11.99
N GLN A 68 -17.01 0.99 -11.67
CA GLN A 68 -17.79 2.22 -11.47
C GLN A 68 -18.25 2.84 -12.80
N THR A 69 -17.43 2.76 -13.85
CA THR A 69 -17.72 3.32 -15.18
C THR A 69 -18.41 2.34 -16.11
N LYS A 70 -18.38 1.03 -15.83
CA LYS A 70 -19.34 0.09 -16.39
C LYS A 70 -20.70 0.60 -15.92
N PRO A 71 -21.52 1.18 -16.82
CA PRO A 71 -22.91 1.40 -16.47
C PRO A 71 -23.42 0.03 -16.05
N MET A 72 -24.32 -0.05 -15.07
CA MET A 72 -25.08 -1.27 -14.83
C MET A 72 -25.84 -1.64 -16.12
N ALA A 73 -25.14 -2.24 -17.07
CA ALA A 73 -25.59 -2.63 -18.39
C ALA A 73 -25.98 -4.11 -18.37
N ASP A 74 -26.48 -4.54 -17.21
CA ASP A 74 -27.46 -5.60 -17.03
C ASP A 74 -28.51 -5.00 -16.08
N GLY A 75 -29.49 -4.29 -16.65
CA GLY A 75 -30.68 -3.82 -15.92
C GLY A 75 -30.93 -2.31 -15.83
N ALA A 76 -30.25 -1.45 -16.60
CA ALA A 76 -30.60 -0.03 -16.74
C ALA A 76 -31.88 0.23 -17.57
N ALA A 77 -32.98 -0.44 -17.23
CA ALA A 77 -34.19 0.36 -17.03
C ALA A 77 -33.86 1.26 -15.83
N ALA A 78 -34.25 2.54 -15.81
CA ALA A 78 -34.07 3.37 -14.62
C ALA A 78 -34.58 2.57 -13.41
N SER A 79 -33.66 2.07 -12.56
CA SER A 79 -34.04 1.15 -11.50
C SER A 79 -35.14 1.84 -10.70
N PRO A 80 -36.30 1.22 -10.50
CA PRO A 80 -37.47 1.87 -9.90
C PRO A 80 -37.14 2.52 -8.54
N TYR A 81 -36.09 2.03 -7.86
CA TYR A 81 -35.49 2.65 -6.68
C TYR A 81 -34.87 4.03 -6.92
N LYS A 82 -34.12 4.23 -8.00
CA LYS A 82 -33.52 5.54 -8.32
C LYS A 82 -34.60 6.57 -8.60
N GLN A 83 -35.65 6.16 -9.33
CA GLN A 83 -36.82 7.01 -9.56
C GLN A 83 -37.57 7.29 -8.26
N ALA A 84 -37.73 6.28 -7.40
CA ALA A 84 -38.36 6.45 -6.09
C ALA A 84 -37.62 7.45 -5.19
N ILE A 85 -36.27 7.40 -5.16
CA ILE A 85 -35.45 8.34 -4.38
C ILE A 85 -35.64 9.79 -4.87
N GLU A 86 -35.69 10.02 -6.18
CA GLU A 86 -35.92 11.37 -6.73
C GLU A 86 -37.32 11.90 -6.38
N LEU A 87 -38.36 11.06 -6.46
CA LEU A 87 -39.72 11.45 -6.07
C LEU A 87 -39.82 11.74 -4.57
N ILE A 88 -39.17 10.93 -3.73
CA ILE A 88 -39.09 11.15 -2.27
C ILE A 88 -38.36 12.47 -1.98
N ARG A 89 -37.28 12.78 -2.70
CA ARG A 89 -36.55 14.05 -2.57
C ARG A 89 -37.42 15.26 -2.93
N GLN A 90 -38.36 15.09 -3.86
CA GLN A 90 -39.38 16.10 -4.22
C GLN A 90 -40.52 16.19 -3.19
N GLY A 91 -40.48 15.41 -2.10
CA GLY A 91 -41.49 15.41 -1.04
C GLY A 91 -42.68 14.50 -1.30
N MET A 92 -42.60 13.59 -2.28
CA MET A 92 -43.69 12.68 -2.60
C MET A 92 -43.85 11.58 -1.53
N GLY A 93 -45.10 11.27 -1.17
CA GLY A 93 -45.43 10.23 -0.19
C GLY A 93 -45.22 8.80 -0.70
N ALA A 94 -44.97 7.86 0.21
CA ALA A 94 -44.65 6.46 -0.13
C ALA A 94 -45.72 5.76 -0.99
N ALA A 95 -47.00 6.09 -0.80
CA ALA A 95 -48.10 5.52 -1.60
C ALA A 95 -48.03 5.95 -3.08
N ASP A 96 -47.77 7.23 -3.34
CA ASP A 96 -47.66 7.78 -4.69
C ASP A 96 -46.39 7.30 -5.40
N VAL A 97 -45.31 7.17 -4.65
CA VAL A 97 -44.04 6.59 -5.12
C VAL A 97 -44.21 5.13 -5.52
N ALA A 98 -44.88 4.33 -4.69
CA ALA A 98 -45.17 2.93 -4.98
C ALA A 98 -45.97 2.77 -6.29
N HIS A 99 -47.01 3.59 -6.47
CA HIS A 99 -47.83 3.58 -7.68
C HIS A 99 -47.04 4.02 -8.92
N ARG A 100 -46.21 5.08 -8.82
CA ARG A 100 -45.48 5.64 -9.97
C ARG A 100 -44.25 4.84 -10.37
N CYS A 101 -43.57 4.22 -9.41
CA CYS A 101 -42.37 3.42 -9.65
C CYS A 101 -42.66 1.93 -9.81
N GLY A 102 -43.90 1.48 -9.61
CA GLY A 102 -44.28 0.07 -9.74
C GLY A 102 -43.64 -0.83 -8.68
N ILE A 103 -43.38 -0.30 -7.48
CA ILE A 103 -42.81 -1.01 -6.34
C ILE A 103 -43.87 -1.25 -5.25
N SER A 104 -43.60 -2.15 -4.31
CA SER A 104 -44.55 -2.39 -3.22
C SER A 104 -44.64 -1.20 -2.26
N ARG A 105 -45.79 -1.00 -1.59
CA ARG A 105 -45.96 0.09 -0.62
C ARG A 105 -44.97 -0.03 0.54
N SER A 106 -44.78 -1.23 1.07
CA SER A 106 -43.81 -1.52 2.14
C SER A 106 -42.38 -1.19 1.74
N GLU A 107 -42.03 -1.39 0.47
CA GLU A 107 -40.72 -1.06 -0.09
C GLU A 107 -40.53 0.44 -0.26
N ALA A 108 -41.55 1.17 -0.71
CA ALA A 108 -41.52 2.62 -0.74
C ALA A 108 -41.39 3.24 0.67
N GLU A 109 -42.08 2.68 1.68
CA GLU A 109 -41.97 3.10 3.08
C GLU A 109 -40.56 2.85 3.64
N LEU A 110 -39.95 1.71 3.32
CA LEU A 110 -38.57 1.41 3.70
C LEU A 110 -37.58 2.44 3.12
N ILE A 111 -37.66 2.72 1.82
CA ILE A 111 -36.79 3.70 1.15
C ILE A 111 -36.94 5.08 1.80
N LEU A 112 -38.17 5.51 2.08
CA LEU A 112 -38.45 6.79 2.72
C LEU A 112 -37.83 6.87 4.14
N SER A 113 -37.92 5.79 4.91
CA SER A 113 -37.33 5.72 6.25
C SER A 113 -35.80 5.82 6.24
N LEU A 114 -35.15 5.10 5.31
CA LEU A 114 -33.70 5.13 5.12
C LEU A 114 -33.24 6.51 4.67
N TYR A 115 -33.98 7.13 3.73
CA TYR A 115 -33.68 8.48 3.24
C TYR A 115 -33.75 9.51 4.37
N ARG A 116 -34.80 9.48 5.19
CA ARG A 116 -34.97 10.41 6.32
C ARG A 116 -33.84 10.27 7.34
N ASN A 117 -33.42 9.03 7.65
CA ASN A 117 -32.33 8.76 8.58
C ASN A 117 -30.99 9.30 8.06
N ASN A 118 -30.68 9.04 6.80
CA ASN A 118 -29.44 9.53 6.16
C ASN A 118 -29.42 11.06 5.96
N SER A 119 -30.58 11.70 5.80
CA SER A 119 -30.69 13.17 5.68
C SER A 119 -30.48 13.91 7.02
N THR A 120 -30.54 13.18 8.14
CA THR A 120 -30.39 13.74 9.49
C THR A 120 -29.00 13.52 10.10
N SER A 121 -28.05 12.97 9.34
CA SER A 121 -26.61 12.93 9.66
C SER A 121 -25.88 14.04 8.92
#